data_AF-A0A7G2RX06-F1
#
_entry.id   AF-A0A7G2RX06-F1
#
_cell.length_a   1.000
_cell.length_b   1.000
_cell.length_c   1.000
_cell.angle_alpha   90.00
_cell.angle_beta   90.00
_cell.angle_gamma   90.00
#
_symmetry.space_group_name_H-M   'P 1'
#
loop_
_entity.id
_entity.type
_entity.pdbx_description
1 polymer ?
#
loop_
_entity_poly.entity_id
_entity_poly.type
_entity_poly.pdbx_seq_one_letter_code
_entity_poly.pdbx_strand_id
1 'polypeptide(L)'
;MLESNINEAADSCHGAALSAGWWHDLETGERIDRNVGEMLCLIHSEISEAMEGHRKNLPDDKLPHRPMIEVELADALIRILDVSKGLNLDIGGAVAEKMAFNMTRPDHKPENRKKANGKKY
;
A
#
# COMPACT_ATOMS: atom_id res chain seq x y z
N MET A 1 0.98 16.04 -10.87
CA MET A 1 -0.37 15.48 -10.64
C MET A 1 -0.29 14.11 -10.00
N LEU A 2 0.26 13.06 -10.65
CA LEU A 2 0.31 11.73 -10.00
C LEU A 2 1.14 11.73 -8.70
N GLU A 3 2.38 12.23 -8.76
CA GLU A 3 3.28 12.37 -7.62
C GLU A 3 2.64 13.15 -6.47
N SER A 4 2.15 14.36 -6.75
CA SER A 4 1.49 15.22 -5.75
C SER A 4 0.29 14.53 -5.09
N ASN A 5 -0.57 13.87 -5.89
CA ASN A 5 -1.76 13.20 -5.35
C ASN A 5 -1.40 12.03 -4.44
N ILE A 6 -0.34 11.28 -4.74
CA ILE A 6 0.13 10.18 -3.89
C ILE A 6 0.71 10.72 -2.59
N ASN A 7 1.50 11.79 -2.65
CA ASN A 7 2.06 12.42 -1.46
C ASN A 7 0.96 13.03 -0.57
N GLU A 8 -0.07 13.66 -1.14
CA GLU A 8 -1.24 14.14 -0.41
C GLU A 8 -2.04 13.00 0.25
N ALA A 9 -2.20 11.87 -0.44
CA ALA A 9 -2.81 10.68 0.14
C ALA A 9 -1.96 10.10 1.29
N ALA A 10 -0.64 10.07 1.14
CA ALA A 10 0.29 9.66 2.19
C ALA A 10 0.20 10.55 3.43
N ASP A 11 0.15 11.87 3.23
CA ASP A 11 -0.06 12.84 4.30
C ASP A 11 -1.38 12.60 5.04
N SER A 12 -2.46 12.31 4.30
CA SER A 12 -3.78 12.05 4.89
C SER A 12 -3.79 10.76 5.72
N CYS A 13 -3.28 9.65 5.18
CA CYS A 13 -3.18 8.37 5.88
C CYS A 13 -2.31 8.47 7.13
N HIS A 14 -1.14 9.12 7.00
CA HIS A 14 -0.23 9.30 8.12
C HIS A 14 -0.81 10.24 9.18
N GLY A 15 -1.46 11.33 8.78
CA GLY A 15 -2.15 12.24 9.69
C GLY A 15 -3.24 11.53 10.52
N ALA A 16 -3.99 10.61 9.90
CA ALA A 16 -4.96 9.78 10.61
C ALA A 16 -4.27 8.84 11.61
N ALA A 17 -3.17 8.19 11.22
CA ALA A 17 -2.42 7.30 12.10
C ALA A 17 -1.77 8.04 13.29
N LEU A 18 -1.23 9.23 13.04
CA LEU A 18 -0.70 10.14 14.08
C LEU A 18 -1.78 10.54 15.07
N SER A 19 -2.95 10.94 14.55
CA SER A 19 -4.10 11.35 15.39
C SER A 19 -4.64 10.20 16.25
N ALA A 20 -4.52 8.96 15.76
CA ALA A 20 -4.87 7.76 16.50
C ALA A 20 -3.76 7.29 17.47
N GLY A 21 -2.62 8.00 17.53
CA GLY A 21 -1.55 7.71 18.49
C GLY A 21 -0.65 6.53 18.13
N TRP A 22 -0.68 6.04 16.88
CA TRP A 22 0.14 4.89 16.46
C TRP A 22 1.65 5.13 16.42
N TRP A 23 2.03 6.39 16.57
CA TRP A 23 3.30 6.96 16.18
C TRP A 23 3.91 7.82 17.29
N HIS A 24 3.21 7.93 18.43
CA HIS A 24 3.67 8.58 19.63
C HIS A 24 3.37 7.69 20.83
N ASP A 25 4.20 7.77 21.85
CA ASP A 25 3.90 7.19 23.14
C ASP A 25 2.70 7.94 23.74
N LEU A 26 1.68 7.19 24.18
CA LEU A 26 0.40 7.77 24.59
C LEU A 26 0.47 8.50 25.94
N GLU A 27 1.48 8.20 26.75
CA GLU A 27 1.65 8.84 28.07
C GLU A 27 2.49 10.12 27.96
N THR A 28 3.57 10.08 27.19
CA THR A 28 4.55 11.16 27.07
C THR A 28 4.31 12.05 25.86
N GLY A 29 3.60 11.56 24.83
CA GLY A 29 3.43 12.23 23.54
C GLY A 29 4.68 12.23 22.66
N GLU A 30 5.78 11.58 23.09
CA GLU A 30 7.03 11.55 22.33
C GLU A 30 6.92 10.61 21.12
N ARG A 31 7.62 10.96 20.04
CA ARG A 31 7.70 10.14 18.82
C ARG A 31 8.32 8.79 19.14
N ILE A 32 7.66 7.70 18.73
CA ILE A 32 8.22 6.35 18.88
C ILE A 32 8.80 5.83 17.56
N ASP A 33 9.87 5.05 17.68
CA ASP A 33 10.42 4.26 16.59
C ASP A 33 9.65 2.95 16.49
N ARG A 34 8.78 2.86 15.48
CA ARG A 34 8.03 1.64 15.19
C ARG A 34 8.93 0.61 14.52
N ASN A 35 8.72 -0.66 14.86
CA ASN A 35 9.43 -1.75 14.20
C ASN A 35 8.99 -1.87 12.73
N VAL A 36 9.92 -1.64 11.81
CA VAL A 36 9.64 -1.69 10.36
C VAL A 36 9.18 -3.09 9.92
N GLY A 37 9.74 -4.16 10.50
CA GLY A 37 9.33 -5.53 10.20
C GLY A 37 7.86 -5.79 10.56
N GLU A 38 7.42 -5.34 11.72
CA GLU A 38 6.01 -5.45 12.13
C GLU A 38 5.10 -4.65 11.20
N MET A 39 5.47 -3.42 10.84
CA MET A 39 4.71 -2.59 9.92
C MET A 39 4.55 -3.25 8.54
N LEU A 40 5.62 -3.87 8.02
CA LEU A 40 5.58 -4.61 6.76
C LEU A 40 4.73 -5.88 6.86
N CYS A 41 4.79 -6.60 7.99
CA CYS A 41 3.96 -7.77 8.23
C CYS A 41 2.46 -7.43 8.34
N LEU A 42 2.11 -6.26 8.88
CA LEU A 42 0.72 -5.77 8.86
C LEU A 42 0.22 -5.50 7.43
N ILE A 43 1.06 -4.96 6.54
CA ILE A 43 0.69 -4.85 5.12
C ILE A 43 0.47 -6.25 4.51
N HIS A 44 1.33 -7.21 4.85
CA HIS A 44 1.21 -8.58 4.36
C HIS A 44 -0.06 -9.31 4.83
N SER A 45 -0.57 -9.02 6.05
CA SER A 45 -1.84 -9.57 6.49
C SER A 45 -3.00 -9.09 5.62
N GLU A 46 -3.07 -7.80 5.29
CA GLU A 46 -4.16 -7.28 4.45
C GLU A 46 -4.15 -7.89 3.04
N ILE A 47 -2.96 -8.15 2.48
CA ILE A 47 -2.83 -8.88 1.19
C ILE A 47 -3.33 -10.32 1.32
N SER A 48 -3.13 -10.96 2.46
CA SER A 48 -3.63 -12.32 2.74
C SER A 48 -5.15 -12.33 2.91
N GLU A 49 -5.72 -11.32 3.57
CA GLU A 49 -7.17 -11.15 3.71
C GLU A 49 -7.84 -10.84 2.36
N ALA A 50 -7.23 -10.00 1.52
CA ALA A 50 -7.70 -9.75 0.16
C ALA A 50 -7.75 -11.04 -0.69
N MET A 51 -6.71 -11.89 -0.57
CA MET A 51 -6.66 -13.19 -1.22
C MET A 51 -7.79 -14.10 -0.72
N GLU A 52 -8.03 -14.13 0.59
CA GLU A 52 -9.10 -14.91 1.20
C GLU A 52 -10.48 -14.46 0.72
N GLY A 53 -10.74 -13.15 0.74
CA GLY A 53 -11.96 -12.53 0.27
C GLY A 53 -12.25 -12.86 -1.20
N HIS A 54 -11.23 -12.79 -2.05
CA HIS A 54 -11.34 -13.20 -3.46
C HIS A 54 -11.60 -14.70 -3.62
N ARG A 55 -10.82 -15.55 -2.92
CA ARG A 55 -10.91 -17.01 -3.01
C ARG A 55 -12.28 -17.54 -2.61
N LYS A 56 -12.94 -16.89 -1.66
CA LYS A 56 -14.26 -17.26 -1.14
C LYS A 56 -15.41 -16.38 -1.65
N ASN A 57 -15.12 -15.36 -2.47
CA ASN A 57 -16.10 -14.37 -2.94
C ASN A 57 -16.91 -13.74 -1.79
N LEU A 58 -16.23 -13.28 -0.75
CA LEU A 58 -16.84 -12.75 0.47
C LEU A 58 -17.09 -11.23 0.38
N PRO A 59 -18.19 -10.74 0.99
CA PRO A 59 -18.30 -9.33 1.37
C PRO A 59 -17.29 -9.03 2.49
N ASP A 60 -16.89 -7.76 2.62
CA ASP A 60 -16.04 -7.30 3.72
C ASP A 60 -16.75 -7.33 5.07
N ASP A 61 -16.03 -7.59 6.16
CA ASP A 61 -16.62 -7.64 7.50
C ASP A 61 -16.99 -6.24 8.04
N LYS A 62 -16.20 -5.22 7.71
CA LYS A 62 -16.34 -3.84 8.22
C LYS A 62 -17.25 -3.02 7.30
N LEU A 63 -17.23 -3.30 5.99
CA LEU A 63 -18.03 -2.66 4.94
C LEU A 63 -18.79 -3.72 4.12
N PRO A 64 -19.85 -4.38 4.65
CA PRO A 64 -20.49 -5.55 4.02
C PRO A 64 -21.14 -5.32 2.65
N HIS A 65 -21.25 -4.06 2.23
CA HIS A 65 -21.76 -3.68 0.91
C HIS A 65 -20.65 -3.67 -0.17
N ARG A 66 -19.39 -3.91 0.20
CA ARG A 66 -18.24 -4.01 -0.70
C ARG A 66 -17.64 -5.42 -0.68
N PRO A 67 -17.01 -5.87 -1.77
CA PRO A 67 -16.22 -7.11 -1.76
C PRO A 67 -15.02 -6.97 -0.83
N MET A 68 -14.72 -8.02 -0.06
CA MET A 68 -13.57 -8.05 0.87
C MET A 68 -12.25 -7.79 0.15
N ILE A 69 -12.04 -8.33 -1.05
CA ILE A 69 -10.84 -8.06 -1.85
C ILE A 69 -10.63 -6.55 -2.10
N GLU A 70 -11.70 -5.79 -2.32
CA GLU A 70 -11.59 -4.35 -2.60
C GLU A 70 -11.19 -3.59 -1.33
N VAL A 71 -11.80 -3.94 -0.20
CA VAL A 71 -11.56 -3.26 1.08
C VAL A 71 -10.17 -3.56 1.62
N GLU A 72 -9.73 -4.82 1.59
CA GLU A 72 -8.42 -5.17 2.15
C GLU A 72 -7.25 -4.74 1.24
N LEU A 73 -7.46 -4.58 -0.08
CA LEU A 73 -6.50 -3.86 -0.93
C LEU A 73 -6.42 -2.37 -0.57
N ALA A 74 -7.53 -1.75 -0.17
CA ALA A 74 -7.52 -0.37 0.31
C ALA A 74 -6.82 -0.26 1.67
N ASP A 75 -7.01 -1.22 2.59
CA ASP A 75 -6.32 -1.24 3.88
C ASP A 75 -4.80 -1.39 3.71
N ALA A 76 -4.38 -2.30 2.80
CA ALA A 76 -2.98 -2.42 2.42
C ALA A 76 -2.40 -1.10 1.89
N LEU A 77 -3.13 -0.39 1.03
CA LEU A 77 -2.71 0.90 0.49
C LEU A 77 -2.58 1.97 1.60
N ILE A 78 -3.54 2.05 2.51
CA ILE A 78 -3.52 2.98 3.64
C ILE A 78 -2.27 2.73 4.50
N ARG A 79 -1.97 1.46 4.80
CA ARG A 79 -0.77 1.09 5.58
C ARG A 79 0.52 1.41 4.85
N ILE A 80 0.62 1.13 3.54
CA ILE A 80 1.79 1.49 2.73
C ILE A 80 2.04 3.00 2.77
N LEU A 81 0.98 3.79 2.62
CA LEU A 81 1.04 5.25 2.62
C LEU A 81 1.42 5.83 3.98
N ASP A 82 0.83 5.33 5.07
CA ASP A 82 1.22 5.68 6.44
C ASP A 82 2.69 5.37 6.72
N VAL A 83 3.12 4.13 6.47
CA VAL A 83 4.51 3.71 6.71
C VAL A 83 5.48 4.51 5.87
N SER A 84 5.17 4.77 4.59
CA SER A 84 6.02 5.57 3.72
C SER A 84 6.25 6.97 4.27
N LYS A 85 5.19 7.64 4.74
CA LYS A 85 5.31 8.98 5.29
C LYS A 85 5.96 8.98 6.67
N GLY A 86 5.62 8.01 7.52
CA GLY A 86 6.22 7.88 8.85
C GLY A 86 7.72 7.55 8.83
N LEU A 87 8.21 6.98 7.73
CA LEU A 87 9.63 6.78 7.43
C LEU A 87 10.26 7.91 6.60
N ASN A 88 9.52 9.00 6.35
CA ASN A 88 9.96 10.17 5.58
C ASN A 88 10.45 9.83 4.16
N LEU A 89 9.75 8.92 3.47
CA LEU A 89 10.03 8.53 2.09
C LEU A 89 9.25 9.39 1.09
N ASP A 90 9.86 9.68 -0.07
CA ASP A 90 9.15 10.27 -1.22
C ASP A 90 8.48 9.17 -2.06
N ILE A 91 7.35 8.67 -1.55
CA ILE A 91 6.59 7.59 -2.21
C ILE A 91 5.96 8.07 -3.52
N GLY A 92 5.51 9.33 -3.59
CA GLY A 92 4.96 9.92 -4.80
C GLY A 92 6.00 9.98 -5.93
N GLY A 93 7.20 10.47 -5.63
CA GLY A 93 8.31 10.52 -6.61
C GLY A 93 8.73 9.13 -7.04
N ALA A 94 8.88 8.20 -6.08
CA ALA A 94 9.21 6.80 -6.37
C ALA A 94 8.19 6.13 -7.29
N VAL A 95 6.89 6.36 -7.09
CA VAL A 95 5.84 5.82 -7.97
C VAL A 95 5.91 6.45 -9.37
N ALA A 96 6.03 7.76 -9.46
CA ALA A 96 6.10 8.47 -10.74
C ALA A 96 7.30 7.98 -11.58
N GLU A 97 8.49 7.92 -10.99
CA GLU A 97 9.70 7.42 -11.64
C GLU A 97 9.57 5.95 -12.02
N LYS A 98 9.05 5.11 -11.12
CA LYS A 98 8.92 3.68 -11.39
C LYS A 98 7.92 3.39 -12.51
N MET A 99 6.83 4.16 -12.59
CA MET A 99 5.87 4.06 -13.67
C MET A 99 6.49 4.50 -15.01
N ALA A 100 7.24 5.61 -15.03
CA ALA A 100 7.98 6.06 -16.21
C ALA A 100 8.95 4.98 -16.72
N PHE A 101 9.73 4.39 -15.81
CA PHE A 101 10.61 3.28 -16.13
C PHE A 101 9.83 2.06 -16.68
N ASN A 102 8.75 1.65 -16.02
CA ASN A 102 7.95 0.48 -16.41
C ASN A 102 7.34 0.60 -17.82
N MET A 103 7.05 1.81 -18.31
CA MET A 103 6.59 2.03 -19.70
C MET A 103 7.66 1.69 -20.74
N THR A 104 8.93 1.88 -20.41
CA THR A 104 10.06 1.59 -21.30
C THR A 104 10.64 0.18 -21.10
N ARG A 105 10.21 -0.52 -20.06
CA ARG A 105 10.77 -1.80 -19.62
C ARG A 105 10.53 -2.90 -20.67
N PRO A 106 11.60 -3.54 -21.20
CA PRO A 106 11.47 -4.50 -22.30
C PRO A 106 10.50 -5.66 -22.02
N ASP A 107 10.60 -6.35 -20.88
CA ASP A 107 9.78 -7.52 -20.54
C ASP A 107 8.31 -7.20 -20.20
N HIS A 108 7.96 -5.92 -20.06
CA HIS A 108 6.58 -5.47 -19.90
C HIS A 108 5.88 -5.21 -21.25
N LYS A 109 6.63 -5.16 -22.35
CA LYS A 109 6.06 -5.00 -23.68
C LYS A 109 5.19 -6.20 -24.06
N PRO A 110 4.00 -6.00 -24.65
CA PRO A 110 3.12 -7.10 -25.06
C PRO A 110 3.83 -8.13 -25.96
N GLU A 111 4.72 -7.70 -26.84
CA GLU A 111 5.47 -8.61 -27.71
C GLU A 111 6.39 -9.56 -26.92
N ASN A 112 6.96 -9.08 -25.81
CA ASN A 112 7.85 -9.87 -24.96
C ASN A 112 7.07 -10.76 -23.99
N ARG A 113 5.89 -10.35 -23.53
CA ARG A 113 4.99 -11.18 -22.71
C ARG A 113 4.40 -12.37 -23.49
N LYS A 114 4.20 -12.21 -24.80
CA LYS A 114 3.69 -13.27 -25.70
C LYS A 114 4.72 -14.37 -26.04
N LYS A 115 6.01 -14.16 -25.76
CA LYS A 115 7.06 -15.18 -26.00
C LYS A 115 6.83 -16.41 -25.11
N ALA A 116 7.35 -17.57 -25.51
CA ALA A 116 7.20 -18.83 -24.78
C ALA A 116 7.59 -18.71 -23.28
N ASN A 117 8.65 -17.93 -23.01
CA ASN A 117 9.18 -17.63 -21.68
C ASN A 117 8.90 -16.18 -21.23
N GLY A 118 7.92 -15.52 -21.84
CA GLY A 118 7.46 -14.21 -21.41
C GLY A 118 6.84 -14.28 -20.02
N LYS A 119 6.91 -13.18 -19.25
CA LYS A 119 6.32 -13.10 -17.91
C LYS A 119 4.79 -13.29 -17.99
N LYS A 120 4.28 -14.38 -17.40
CA LYS A 120 2.85 -14.77 -17.43
C LYS A 120 2.07 -14.38 -16.17
N TYR A 121 2.78 -14.25 -15.04
CA TYR A 121 2.31 -13.77 -13.76
C TYR A 121 3.30 -12.74 -13.22
#